data_AF-A0AAJ6N7T8-F1
#
_entry.id   AF-A0AAJ6N7T8-F1
#
_cell.length_a   1.000
_cell.length_b   1.000
_cell.length_c   1.000
_cell.angle_alpha   90.00
_cell.angle_beta   90.00
_cell.angle_gamma   90.00
#
_symmetry.space_group_name_H-M   'P 1'
#
loop_
_entity.id
_entity.type
_entity.pdbx_description
1 polymer ?
#
loop_
_entity_poly.entity_id
_entity_poly.type
_entity_poly.pdbx_seq_one_letter_code
_entity_poly.pdbx_strand_id
1 'polypeptide(L)'
;MKKSILLFCLSALLLTGCSEKDKTYYLSHIEDAQDKLKQCKKQAAEAIVSRDKAKFETVEKDKECIAAKQAIRENHKIQVEKARLEKKALEKAKISKVRKKLDEKFAKLDWKETAYQYVNSDCAKKPFISSNDYLCRAFKALYDEKAEQGKTALLKHSLEQLFELKKTYCAKDQRRYSTCDIWKSAVKEQSATEFSKLDFEQLDRQKNTYCEYGSKFYDACSTLLDVARKKENIIIEQYVKDYESLKKDYNQCVTKLAEIGDSYKLYKQRAKVSKNYPCPQARSARSKLGLPYDNFKTLMD
;
A
#
# COMPACT_ATOMS: atom_id res chain seq x y z
N MET A 1 -71.50 -5.29 -22.79
CA MET A 1 -72.16 -3.96 -22.82
C MET A 1 -71.16 -2.89 -23.27
N LYS A 2 -71.56 -2.11 -24.29
CA LYS A 2 -71.16 -0.73 -24.67
C LYS A 2 -69.67 -0.44 -24.90
N LYS A 3 -69.17 -0.46 -26.15
CA LYS A 3 -69.16 0.64 -27.16
C LYS A 3 -68.51 1.95 -26.67
N SER A 4 -67.39 2.33 -27.28
CA SER A 4 -67.25 3.61 -27.99
C SER A 4 -66.06 3.59 -28.97
N ILE A 5 -66.38 3.84 -30.23
CA ILE A 5 -65.48 4.26 -31.30
C ILE A 5 -65.08 5.71 -31.01
N LEU A 6 -63.81 6.07 -31.12
CA LEU A 6 -63.44 7.44 -31.49
C LEU A 6 -62.08 7.48 -32.18
N LEU A 7 -62.16 7.67 -33.50
CA LEU A 7 -61.16 8.27 -34.38
C LEU A 7 -60.69 9.60 -33.76
N PHE A 8 -59.39 9.85 -33.64
CA PHE A 8 -58.88 11.23 -33.65
C PHE A 8 -57.44 11.29 -34.20
N CYS A 9 -57.37 11.90 -35.39
CA CYS A 9 -56.31 12.74 -35.94
C CYS A 9 -54.87 12.25 -35.97
N LEU A 10 -54.41 12.03 -37.22
CA LEU A 10 -53.15 12.58 -37.70
C LEU A 10 -52.93 13.98 -37.11
N SER A 11 -51.91 14.12 -36.28
CA SER A 11 -51.21 15.38 -36.09
C SER A 11 -49.73 15.12 -36.32
N ALA A 12 -49.31 15.41 -37.55
CA ALA A 12 -47.92 15.61 -37.91
C ALA A 12 -47.31 16.63 -36.94
N LEU A 13 -46.37 16.18 -36.12
CA LEU A 13 -45.55 17.04 -35.27
C LEU A 13 -44.08 16.76 -35.60
N LEU A 14 -43.61 17.59 -36.54
CA LEU A 14 -42.26 18.15 -36.60
C LEU A 14 -41.11 17.15 -36.79
N LEU A 15 -40.93 16.79 -38.07
CA LEU A 15 -39.63 16.46 -38.65
C LEU A 15 -38.69 17.67 -38.53
N THR A 16 -38.00 17.79 -37.41
CA THR A 16 -36.82 18.65 -37.27
C THR A 16 -35.60 17.78 -36.94
N GLY A 17 -34.91 17.31 -37.99
CA GLY A 17 -33.48 16.94 -37.96
C GLY A 17 -33.03 15.81 -37.04
N CYS A 18 -33.57 14.59 -37.20
CA CYS A 18 -33.01 13.37 -36.62
C CYS A 18 -31.91 12.82 -37.52
N SER A 19 -30.65 12.77 -37.08
CA SER A 19 -29.61 12.00 -37.78
C SER A 19 -29.98 10.53 -37.73
N GLU A 20 -30.09 9.86 -38.88
CA GLU A 20 -30.70 8.52 -39.01
C GLU A 20 -29.99 7.40 -38.23
N LYS A 21 -28.72 7.57 -37.88
CA LYS A 21 -27.94 6.56 -37.16
C LYS A 21 -27.18 7.20 -35.99
N ASP A 22 -27.51 6.79 -34.78
CA ASP A 22 -26.90 7.28 -33.55
C ASP A 22 -25.72 6.39 -33.11
N LYS A 23 -25.12 6.72 -31.97
CA LYS A 23 -23.98 5.98 -31.43
C LYS A 23 -24.37 4.53 -31.09
N THR A 24 -25.59 4.30 -30.61
CA THR A 24 -26.08 2.98 -30.20
C THR A 24 -26.19 2.06 -31.41
N TYR A 25 -26.78 2.56 -32.51
CA TYR A 25 -26.82 1.86 -33.80
C TYR A 25 -25.40 1.46 -34.24
N TYR A 26 -24.46 2.40 -34.25
CA TYR A 26 -23.10 2.12 -34.70
C TYR A 26 -22.32 1.19 -33.77
N LEU A 27 -22.66 1.14 -32.48
CA LEU A 27 -22.07 0.17 -31.55
C LEU A 27 -22.50 -1.27 -31.82
N SER A 28 -23.73 -1.48 -32.29
CA SER A 28 -24.19 -2.81 -32.75
C SER A 28 -23.82 -3.13 -34.19
N HIS A 29 -23.43 -2.12 -34.99
CA HIS A 29 -23.04 -2.25 -36.40
C HIS A 29 -21.70 -1.56 -36.66
N ILE A 30 -20.61 -2.17 -36.18
CA ILE A 30 -19.27 -1.55 -36.23
C ILE A 30 -18.74 -1.42 -37.66
N GLU A 31 -19.12 -2.30 -38.57
CA GLU A 31 -18.76 -2.20 -39.99
C GLU A 31 -19.37 -0.93 -40.62
N ASP A 32 -20.66 -0.68 -40.39
CA ASP A 32 -21.33 0.58 -40.78
C ASP A 32 -20.65 1.80 -40.16
N ALA A 33 -20.17 1.70 -38.91
CA ALA A 33 -19.45 2.78 -38.25
C ALA A 33 -18.11 3.06 -38.92
N GLN A 34 -17.40 2.01 -39.36
CA GLN A 34 -16.13 2.11 -40.08
C GLN A 34 -16.33 2.76 -41.46
N ASP A 35 -17.35 2.33 -42.19
CA ASP A 35 -17.69 2.87 -43.50
C ASP A 35 -18.11 4.34 -43.40
N LYS A 36 -18.98 4.67 -42.43
CA LYS A 36 -19.37 6.06 -42.18
C LYS A 36 -18.16 6.92 -41.80
N LEU A 37 -17.31 6.45 -40.89
CA LEU A 37 -16.11 7.20 -40.50
C LEU A 37 -15.15 7.41 -41.68
N LYS A 38 -15.03 6.42 -42.57
CA LYS A 38 -14.22 6.52 -43.81
C LYS A 38 -14.81 7.57 -44.75
N GLN A 39 -16.12 7.59 -44.93
CA GLN A 39 -16.83 8.62 -45.69
C GLN A 39 -16.59 10.02 -45.10
N CYS A 40 -16.79 10.19 -43.80
CA CYS A 40 -16.58 11.47 -43.11
C CYS A 40 -15.13 11.96 -43.24
N LYS A 41 -14.14 11.06 -43.11
CA LYS A 41 -12.72 11.41 -43.31
C LYS A 41 -12.43 11.84 -44.74
N LYS A 42 -13.03 11.20 -45.74
CA LYS A 42 -12.88 11.57 -47.15
C LYS A 42 -13.45 12.97 -47.41
N GLN A 43 -14.67 13.24 -46.95
CA GLN A 43 -15.32 14.55 -47.09
C GLN A 43 -14.54 15.67 -46.38
N ALA A 44 -14.02 15.40 -45.17
CA ALA A 44 -13.16 16.35 -44.46
C ALA A 44 -11.85 16.62 -45.21
N ALA A 45 -11.22 15.58 -45.78
CA ALA A 45 -10.00 15.73 -46.56
C ALA A 45 -10.24 16.55 -47.85
N GLU A 46 -11.34 16.31 -48.55
CA GLU A 46 -11.76 17.10 -49.72
C GLU A 46 -11.99 18.57 -49.37
N ALA A 47 -12.62 18.86 -48.22
CA ALA A 47 -12.80 20.22 -47.71
C ALA A 47 -11.47 20.91 -47.38
N ILE A 48 -10.50 20.18 -46.81
CA ILE A 48 -9.15 20.70 -46.54
C ILE A 48 -8.43 21.04 -47.85
N VAL A 49 -8.43 20.12 -48.83
CA VAL A 49 -7.74 20.31 -50.13
C VAL A 49 -8.33 21.51 -50.88
N SER A 50 -9.65 21.69 -50.82
CA SER A 50 -10.35 22.83 -51.43
C SER A 50 -10.31 24.12 -50.61
N ARG A 51 -9.66 24.12 -49.42
CA ARG A 51 -9.61 25.24 -48.47
C ARG A 51 -11.01 25.75 -48.04
N ASP A 52 -12.01 24.86 -48.06
CA ASP A 52 -13.40 25.17 -47.71
C ASP A 52 -13.64 24.93 -46.21
N LYS A 53 -13.38 25.97 -45.41
CA LYS A 53 -13.54 25.93 -43.96
C LYS A 53 -14.96 25.59 -43.52
N ALA A 54 -15.98 26.09 -44.23
CA ALA A 54 -17.38 25.88 -43.87
C ALA A 54 -17.79 24.40 -44.05
N LYS A 55 -17.37 23.77 -45.15
CA LYS A 55 -17.59 22.33 -45.36
C LYS A 55 -16.85 21.48 -44.35
N PHE A 56 -15.61 21.84 -44.02
CA PHE A 56 -14.86 21.12 -42.99
C PHE A 56 -15.59 21.15 -41.64
N GLU A 57 -16.04 22.32 -41.20
CA GLU A 57 -16.80 22.46 -39.95
C GLU A 57 -18.13 21.69 -39.95
N THR A 58 -18.78 21.58 -41.12
CA THR A 58 -20.02 20.80 -41.26
C THR A 58 -19.76 19.32 -41.03
N VAL A 59 -18.69 18.77 -41.61
CA VAL A 59 -18.30 17.37 -41.42
C VAL A 59 -17.85 17.12 -39.97
N GLU A 60 -17.17 18.08 -39.34
CA GLU A 60 -16.74 17.95 -37.94
C GLU A 60 -17.92 17.94 -36.96
N LYS A 61 -18.94 18.75 -37.23
CA LYS A 61 -20.16 18.88 -36.41
C LYS A 61 -21.26 17.88 -36.79
N ASP A 62 -21.04 17.08 -37.84
CA ASP A 62 -22.00 16.08 -38.30
C ASP A 62 -22.25 15.02 -37.21
N LYS A 63 -23.51 14.91 -36.79
CA LYS A 63 -23.92 14.06 -35.67
C LYS A 63 -23.64 12.59 -35.93
N GLU A 64 -23.80 12.13 -37.17
CA GLU A 64 -23.61 10.74 -37.57
C GLU A 64 -22.11 10.40 -37.67
N CYS A 65 -21.28 11.33 -38.18
CA CYS A 65 -19.82 11.23 -38.14
C CYS A 65 -19.28 11.19 -36.70
N ILE A 66 -19.81 12.03 -35.81
CA ILE A 66 -19.48 12.02 -34.38
C ILE A 66 -19.91 10.68 -33.75
N ALA A 67 -21.13 10.22 -34.02
CA ALA A 67 -21.67 8.97 -33.50
C ALA A 67 -20.84 7.75 -33.93
N ALA A 68 -20.52 7.62 -35.22
CA ALA A 68 -19.68 6.55 -35.76
C ALA A 68 -18.27 6.56 -35.15
N LYS A 69 -17.65 7.74 -35.03
CA LYS A 69 -16.34 7.92 -34.38
C LYS A 69 -16.36 7.51 -32.91
N GLN A 70 -17.41 7.87 -32.17
CA GLN A 70 -17.57 7.50 -30.77
C GLN A 70 -17.80 6.00 -30.60
N ALA A 71 -18.65 5.39 -31.44
CA ALA A 71 -18.91 3.96 -31.43
C ALA A 71 -17.65 3.12 -31.68
N ILE A 72 -16.81 3.49 -32.66
CA ILE A 72 -15.53 2.80 -32.91
C ILE A 72 -14.59 2.91 -31.69
N ARG A 73 -14.48 4.10 -31.10
CA ARG A 73 -13.63 4.31 -29.90
C ARG A 73 -14.10 3.48 -28.73
N GLU A 74 -15.40 3.39 -28.52
CA GLU A 74 -15.98 2.62 -27.41
C GLU A 74 -15.90 1.12 -27.66
N ASN A 75 -16.16 0.64 -28.88
CA ASN A 75 -15.92 -0.76 -29.23
C ASN A 75 -14.45 -1.13 -29.01
N HIS A 76 -13.49 -0.29 -29.40
CA HIS A 76 -12.08 -0.53 -29.11
C HIS A 76 -11.81 -0.68 -27.60
N LYS A 77 -12.40 0.18 -26.75
CA LYS A 77 -12.30 0.04 -25.29
C LYS A 77 -12.92 -1.28 -24.79
N ILE A 78 -14.08 -1.64 -25.30
CA ILE A 78 -14.77 -2.90 -24.96
C ILE A 78 -13.92 -4.11 -25.36
N GLN A 79 -13.33 -4.12 -26.56
CA GLN A 79 -12.47 -5.22 -27.02
C GLN A 79 -11.19 -5.33 -26.19
N VAL A 80 -10.54 -4.20 -25.86
CA VAL A 80 -9.36 -4.18 -24.98
C VAL A 80 -9.71 -4.74 -23.60
N GLU A 81 -10.85 -4.32 -23.04
CA GLU A 81 -11.29 -4.81 -21.73
C GLU A 81 -11.65 -6.30 -21.77
N LYS A 82 -12.35 -6.75 -22.82
CA LYS A 82 -12.66 -8.17 -23.05
C LYS A 82 -11.39 -9.01 -23.15
N ALA A 83 -10.42 -8.60 -23.98
CA ALA A 83 -9.14 -9.27 -24.12
C ALA A 83 -8.35 -9.30 -22.79
N ARG A 84 -8.43 -8.22 -21.99
CA ARG A 84 -7.83 -8.16 -20.66
C ARG A 84 -8.47 -9.17 -19.70
N LEU A 85 -9.80 -9.27 -19.70
CA LEU A 85 -10.54 -10.21 -18.86
C LEU A 85 -10.28 -11.66 -19.29
N GLU A 86 -10.28 -11.94 -20.58
CA GLU A 86 -9.95 -13.27 -21.13
C GLU A 86 -8.51 -13.69 -20.78
N LYS A 87 -7.54 -12.77 -20.93
CA LYS A 87 -6.15 -13.01 -20.51
C LYS A 87 -6.07 -13.32 -19.01
N LYS A 88 -6.74 -12.53 -18.16
CA LYS A 88 -6.78 -12.76 -16.71
C LYS A 88 -7.42 -14.11 -16.37
N ALA A 89 -8.51 -14.49 -17.04
CA ALA A 89 -9.17 -15.77 -16.84
C ALA A 89 -8.26 -16.94 -17.23
N LEU A 90 -7.56 -16.82 -18.38
CA LEU A 90 -6.59 -17.81 -18.82
C LEU A 90 -5.40 -17.93 -17.86
N GLU A 91 -4.84 -16.81 -17.40
CA GLU A 91 -3.77 -16.82 -16.40
C GLU A 91 -4.23 -17.47 -15.09
N LYS A 92 -5.43 -17.13 -14.60
CA LYS A 92 -6.02 -17.73 -13.40
C LYS A 92 -6.19 -19.24 -13.57
N ALA A 93 -6.66 -19.71 -14.73
CA ALA A 93 -6.81 -21.13 -15.02
C ALA A 93 -5.44 -21.84 -15.04
N LYS A 94 -4.41 -21.24 -15.64
CA LYS A 94 -3.05 -21.80 -15.67
C LYS A 94 -2.44 -21.90 -14.27
N ILE A 95 -2.54 -20.84 -13.48
CA ILE A 95 -2.08 -20.83 -12.08
C ILE A 95 -2.84 -21.87 -11.26
N SER A 96 -4.18 -21.94 -11.40
CA SER A 96 -4.99 -22.93 -10.69
C SER A 96 -4.59 -24.37 -11.02
N LYS A 97 -4.34 -24.68 -12.29
CA LYS A 97 -3.88 -26.00 -12.72
C LYS A 97 -2.53 -26.38 -12.11
N VAL A 98 -1.58 -25.45 -12.12
CA VAL A 98 -0.27 -25.65 -11.48
C VAL A 98 -0.43 -25.78 -9.96
N ARG A 99 -1.28 -24.94 -9.36
CA ARG A 99 -1.50 -24.92 -7.92
C ARG A 99 -2.05 -26.26 -7.41
N LYS A 100 -3.02 -26.85 -8.10
CA LYS A 100 -3.52 -28.20 -7.78
C LYS A 100 -2.40 -29.25 -7.68
N LYS A 101 -1.46 -29.24 -8.62
CA LYS A 101 -0.31 -30.15 -8.60
C LYS A 101 0.63 -29.90 -7.41
N LEU A 102 0.82 -28.63 -7.04
CA LEU A 102 1.62 -28.28 -5.88
C LEU A 102 0.91 -28.68 -4.59
N ASP A 103 -0.41 -28.46 -4.49
CA ASP A 103 -1.20 -28.89 -3.34
C ASP A 103 -1.15 -30.41 -3.17
N GLU A 104 -1.29 -31.18 -4.25
CA GLU A 104 -1.11 -32.64 -4.23
C GLU A 104 0.30 -33.05 -3.77
N LYS A 105 1.34 -32.43 -4.34
CA LYS A 105 2.74 -32.71 -4.00
C LYS A 105 3.07 -32.40 -2.54
N PHE A 106 2.47 -31.34 -1.99
CA PHE A 106 2.80 -30.81 -0.67
C PHE A 106 1.68 -31.01 0.36
N ALA A 107 0.65 -31.80 0.05
CA ALA A 107 -0.51 -32.01 0.91
C ALA A 107 -0.16 -32.50 2.32
N LYS A 108 0.88 -33.32 2.43
CA LYS A 108 1.34 -33.93 3.68
C LYS A 108 2.42 -33.13 4.41
N LEU A 109 2.92 -32.05 3.80
CA LEU A 109 3.95 -31.23 4.39
C LEU A 109 3.34 -30.17 5.30
N ASP A 110 3.96 -29.98 6.46
CA ASP A 110 3.65 -28.86 7.33
C ASP A 110 4.24 -27.55 6.75
N TRP A 111 4.04 -26.46 7.47
CA TRP A 111 4.54 -25.16 7.04
C TRP A 111 6.07 -25.07 7.07
N LYS A 112 6.76 -25.80 7.96
CA LYS A 112 8.22 -25.82 8.08
C LYS A 112 8.81 -26.57 6.89
N GLU A 113 8.29 -27.74 6.56
CA GLU A 113 8.76 -28.48 5.40
C GLU A 113 8.42 -27.73 4.11
N THR A 114 7.24 -27.11 4.00
CA THR A 114 6.91 -26.30 2.81
C THR A 114 7.85 -25.09 2.67
N ALA A 115 8.15 -24.38 3.76
CA ALA A 115 9.13 -23.30 3.76
C ALA A 115 10.52 -23.78 3.31
N TYR A 116 10.96 -24.94 3.82
CA TYR A 116 12.21 -25.56 3.40
C TYR A 116 12.23 -25.90 1.90
N GLN A 117 11.14 -26.47 1.37
CA GLN A 117 11.04 -26.78 -0.06
C GLN A 117 11.05 -25.51 -0.92
N TYR A 118 10.36 -24.45 -0.47
CA TYR A 118 10.30 -23.19 -1.20
C TYR A 118 11.64 -22.46 -1.21
N VAL A 119 12.30 -22.27 -0.05
CA VAL A 119 13.57 -21.54 0.05
C VAL A 119 14.70 -22.19 -0.76
N ASN A 120 14.66 -23.52 -0.92
CA ASN A 120 15.63 -24.26 -1.73
C ASN A 120 15.24 -24.38 -3.22
N SER A 121 14.05 -23.94 -3.59
CA SER A 121 13.61 -23.92 -4.99
C SER A 121 14.24 -22.77 -5.77
N ASP A 122 14.29 -22.91 -7.10
CA ASP A 122 14.75 -21.81 -7.96
C ASP A 122 13.80 -20.61 -7.92
N CYS A 123 12.53 -20.81 -7.53
CA CYS A 123 11.57 -19.73 -7.38
C CYS A 123 11.96 -18.72 -6.29
N ALA A 124 12.53 -19.18 -5.18
CA ALA A 124 12.98 -18.30 -4.09
C ALA A 124 14.26 -17.51 -4.45
N LYS A 125 15.07 -18.03 -5.38
CA LYS A 125 16.32 -17.40 -5.83
C LYS A 125 16.10 -16.32 -6.88
N LYS A 126 14.92 -16.27 -7.51
CA LYS A 126 14.61 -15.29 -8.55
C LYS A 126 14.42 -13.90 -7.94
N PRO A 127 15.14 -12.86 -8.40
CA PRO A 127 14.91 -11.49 -7.94
C PRO A 127 13.54 -10.97 -8.38
N PHE A 128 13.01 -11.47 -9.50
CA PHE A 128 11.71 -11.13 -10.04
C PHE A 128 11.02 -12.37 -10.63
N ILE A 129 9.77 -12.62 -10.24
CA ILE A 129 8.94 -13.68 -10.81
C ILE A 129 8.11 -13.06 -11.93
N SER A 130 8.43 -13.43 -13.18
CA SER A 130 7.70 -12.97 -14.37
C SER A 130 6.22 -13.34 -14.30
N SER A 131 5.36 -12.52 -14.93
CA SER A 131 3.91 -12.79 -15.01
C SER A 131 3.59 -14.15 -15.63
N ASN A 132 4.45 -14.63 -16.53
CA ASN A 132 4.28 -15.89 -17.25
C ASN A 132 4.90 -17.10 -16.52
N ASP A 133 5.60 -16.88 -15.40
CA ASP A 133 6.16 -17.96 -14.57
C ASP A 133 5.09 -18.50 -13.61
N TYR A 134 4.13 -19.24 -14.18
CA TYR A 134 2.99 -19.76 -13.44
C TYR A 134 3.40 -20.71 -12.30
N LEU A 135 4.51 -21.45 -12.45
CA LEU A 135 5.05 -22.33 -11.42
C LEU A 135 5.49 -21.53 -10.19
N CYS A 136 6.38 -20.56 -10.36
CA CYS A 136 6.88 -19.81 -9.24
C CYS A 136 5.83 -18.90 -8.61
N ARG A 137 4.88 -18.37 -9.39
CA ARG A 137 3.72 -17.65 -8.84
C ARG A 137 2.85 -18.54 -7.96
N ALA A 138 2.49 -19.74 -8.45
CA ALA A 138 1.68 -20.68 -7.69
C ALA A 138 2.40 -21.20 -6.44
N PHE A 139 3.71 -21.48 -6.53
CA PHE A 139 4.49 -21.98 -5.41
C PHE A 139 4.73 -20.88 -4.36
N LYS A 140 4.98 -19.63 -4.77
CA LYS A 140 5.03 -18.49 -3.85
C LYS A 140 3.70 -18.32 -3.11
N ALA A 141 2.56 -18.43 -3.80
CA ALA A 141 1.26 -18.35 -3.15
C ALA A 141 1.02 -19.51 -2.15
N LEU A 142 1.53 -20.72 -2.43
CA LEU A 142 1.46 -21.84 -1.48
C LEU A 142 2.35 -21.61 -0.27
N TYR A 143 3.58 -21.14 -0.52
CA TYR A 143 4.48 -20.73 0.53
C TYR A 143 3.84 -19.66 1.42
N ASP A 144 3.24 -18.61 0.84
CA ASP A 144 2.63 -17.51 1.61
C ASP A 144 1.51 -18.01 2.52
N GLU A 145 0.63 -18.87 2.01
CA GLU A 145 -0.44 -19.48 2.81
C GLU A 145 0.13 -20.30 3.98
N LYS A 146 1.13 -21.14 3.71
CA LYS A 146 1.78 -21.97 4.74
C LYS A 146 2.59 -21.12 5.72
N ALA A 147 3.25 -20.07 5.26
CA ALA A 147 3.99 -19.12 6.09
C ALA A 147 3.04 -18.39 7.06
N GLU A 148 1.86 -17.99 6.61
CA GLU A 148 0.83 -17.40 7.47
C GLU A 148 0.28 -18.42 8.48
N GLN A 149 0.10 -19.69 8.10
CA GLN A 149 -0.24 -20.76 9.06
C GLN A 149 0.85 -20.91 10.13
N GLY A 150 2.12 -20.92 9.72
CA GLY A 150 3.27 -21.01 10.62
C GLY A 150 3.36 -19.81 11.56
N LYS A 151 3.19 -18.59 11.04
CA LYS A 151 3.15 -17.36 11.83
C LYS A 151 2.00 -17.40 12.84
N THR A 152 0.79 -17.79 12.42
CA THR A 152 -0.38 -17.93 13.31
C THR A 152 -0.13 -18.95 14.42
N ALA A 153 0.54 -20.06 14.13
CA ALA A 153 0.93 -21.04 15.14
C ALA A 153 1.94 -20.45 16.14
N LEU A 154 2.91 -19.67 15.67
CA LEU A 154 3.91 -19.00 16.50
C LEU A 154 3.32 -17.89 17.37
N LEU A 155 2.35 -17.12 16.87
CA LEU A 155 1.67 -16.04 17.61
C LEU A 155 0.83 -16.52 18.80
N LYS A 156 0.70 -17.84 19.01
CA LYS A 156 0.15 -18.40 20.24
C LYS A 156 1.10 -18.31 21.43
N HIS A 157 2.38 -18.02 21.18
CA HIS A 157 3.40 -17.87 22.20
C HIS A 157 3.54 -16.40 22.62
N SER A 158 3.95 -16.16 23.87
CA SER A 158 4.38 -14.82 24.30
C SER A 158 5.65 -14.40 23.58
N LEU A 159 5.97 -13.10 23.60
CA LEU A 159 7.20 -12.60 23.02
C LEU A 159 8.45 -13.27 23.63
N GLU A 160 8.50 -13.46 24.94
CA GLU A 160 9.60 -14.16 25.63
C GLU A 160 9.73 -15.61 25.13
N GLN A 161 8.62 -16.33 25.02
CA GLN A 161 8.62 -17.69 24.51
C GLN A 161 9.11 -17.77 23.06
N LEU A 162 8.75 -16.79 22.22
CA LEU A 162 9.27 -16.70 20.85
C LEU A 162 10.79 -16.56 20.84
N PHE A 163 11.38 -15.77 21.74
CA PHE A 163 12.83 -15.63 21.82
C PHE A 163 13.54 -16.93 22.21
N GLU A 164 12.95 -17.74 23.11
CA GLU A 164 13.51 -19.05 23.45
C GLU A 164 13.44 -20.04 22.26
N LEU A 165 12.47 -19.86 21.37
CA LEU A 165 12.33 -20.66 20.13
C LEU A 165 13.29 -20.24 19.01
N LYS A 166 14.06 -19.15 19.17
CA LYS A 166 14.97 -18.65 18.14
C LYS A 166 15.93 -19.73 17.65
N LYS A 167 16.55 -20.49 18.55
CA LYS A 167 17.51 -21.54 18.17
C LYS A 167 16.85 -22.63 17.32
N THR A 168 15.60 -23.00 17.63
CA THR A 168 14.83 -24.00 16.89
C THR A 168 14.61 -23.59 15.44
N TYR A 169 14.31 -22.32 15.18
CA TYR A 169 13.95 -21.85 13.85
C TYR A 169 15.11 -21.23 13.05
N CYS A 170 16.10 -20.65 13.72
CA CYS A 170 17.15 -19.84 13.10
C CYS A 170 18.56 -20.44 13.14
N ALA A 171 18.78 -21.60 13.78
CA ALA A 171 20.13 -22.16 13.88
C ALA A 171 20.70 -22.64 12.53
N LYS A 172 19.87 -23.21 11.67
CA LYS A 172 20.33 -23.86 10.42
C LYS A 172 20.17 -23.00 9.16
N ASP A 173 19.14 -22.16 9.11
CA ASP A 173 18.82 -21.38 7.91
C ASP A 173 18.17 -20.05 8.27
N GLN A 174 18.86 -18.96 7.97
CA GLN A 174 18.40 -17.59 8.23
C GLN A 174 18.05 -16.82 6.95
N ARG A 175 18.01 -17.49 5.80
CA ARG A 175 17.67 -16.88 4.52
C ARG A 175 16.21 -16.42 4.51
N ARG A 176 15.92 -15.46 3.62
CA ARG A 176 14.54 -15.09 3.30
C ARG A 176 13.74 -16.34 2.91
N TYR A 177 12.49 -16.39 3.31
CA TYR A 177 11.56 -17.50 3.13
C TYR A 177 11.82 -18.75 3.98
N SER A 178 12.88 -18.80 4.81
CA SER A 178 13.10 -19.92 5.71
C SER A 178 12.11 -19.92 6.88
N THR A 179 12.15 -20.96 7.71
CA THR A 179 11.42 -20.99 8.99
C THR A 179 11.86 -19.89 9.94
N CYS A 180 13.13 -19.46 9.88
CA CYS A 180 13.62 -18.31 10.63
C CYS A 180 12.95 -17.00 10.19
N ASP A 181 12.73 -16.81 8.88
CA ASP A 181 12.05 -15.63 8.34
C ASP A 181 10.59 -15.55 8.83
N ILE A 182 9.89 -16.69 8.83
CA ILE A 182 8.54 -16.82 9.39
C ILE A 182 8.54 -16.50 10.90
N TRP A 183 9.52 -17.03 11.64
CA TRP A 183 9.69 -16.73 13.06
C TRP A 183 9.97 -15.24 13.32
N LYS A 184 10.85 -14.60 12.54
CA LYS A 184 11.12 -13.15 12.63
C LYS A 184 9.85 -12.34 12.39
N SER A 185 9.01 -12.77 11.44
CA SER A 185 7.70 -12.15 11.18
C SER A 185 6.78 -12.25 12.40
N ALA A 186 6.69 -13.43 13.04
CA ALA A 186 5.92 -13.61 14.28
C ALA A 186 6.46 -12.76 15.44
N VAL A 187 7.78 -12.72 15.65
CA VAL A 187 8.42 -11.85 16.65
C VAL A 187 8.06 -10.40 16.41
N LYS A 188 8.15 -9.93 15.16
CA LYS A 188 7.82 -8.55 14.81
C LYS A 188 6.36 -8.21 15.13
N GLU A 189 5.42 -9.08 14.77
CA GLU A 189 3.99 -8.87 15.00
C GLU A 189 3.62 -8.92 16.50
N GLN A 190 4.17 -9.89 17.23
CA GLN A 190 3.98 -9.98 18.68
C GLN A 190 4.60 -8.78 19.41
N SER A 191 5.82 -8.39 19.02
CA SER A 191 6.50 -7.21 19.57
C SER A 191 5.70 -5.94 19.35
N ALA A 192 5.15 -5.74 18.14
CA ALA A 192 4.31 -4.57 17.85
C ALA A 192 3.08 -4.54 18.75
N THR A 193 2.45 -5.71 18.97
CA THR A 193 1.29 -5.85 19.86
C THR A 193 1.63 -5.50 21.30
N GLU A 194 2.72 -6.03 21.85
CA GLU A 194 3.13 -5.79 23.23
C GLU A 194 3.62 -4.36 23.45
N PHE A 195 4.49 -3.85 22.59
CA PHE A 195 5.02 -2.48 22.69
C PHE A 195 3.94 -1.41 22.49
N SER A 196 2.89 -1.70 21.71
CA SER A 196 1.80 -0.73 21.53
C SER A 196 1.08 -0.39 22.85
N LYS A 197 1.09 -1.32 23.82
CA LYS A 197 0.46 -1.17 25.14
C LYS A 197 1.27 -0.29 26.10
N LEU A 198 2.56 -0.09 25.82
CA LEU A 198 3.47 0.67 26.67
C LEU A 198 3.41 2.17 26.34
N ASP A 199 3.60 3.02 27.33
CA ASP A 199 3.85 4.45 27.09
C ASP A 199 5.28 4.69 26.55
N PHE A 200 5.56 5.92 26.13
CA PHE A 200 6.88 6.24 25.57
C PHE A 200 8.02 6.06 26.58
N GLU A 201 7.81 6.41 27.85
CA GLU A 201 8.83 6.32 28.89
C GLU A 201 9.22 4.86 29.19
N GLN A 202 8.22 3.97 29.23
CA GLN A 202 8.41 2.52 29.32
C GLN A 202 9.19 1.98 28.12
N LEU A 203 8.88 2.42 26.90
CA LEU A 203 9.61 2.00 25.69
C LEU A 203 11.06 2.53 25.69
N ASP A 204 11.27 3.77 26.11
CA ASP A 204 12.59 4.41 26.16
C ASP A 204 13.53 3.63 27.12
N ARG A 205 13.02 3.23 28.28
CA ARG A 205 13.75 2.38 29.23
C ARG A 205 14.14 1.02 28.67
N GLN A 206 13.33 0.45 27.78
CA GLN A 206 13.58 -0.87 27.20
C GLN A 206 14.60 -0.85 26.06
N LYS A 207 14.99 0.33 25.54
CA LYS A 207 15.94 0.44 24.41
C LYS A 207 17.23 -0.31 24.66
N ASN A 208 17.83 -0.20 25.85
CA ASN A 208 19.09 -0.91 26.12
C ASN A 208 18.89 -2.44 26.12
N THR A 209 17.80 -2.93 26.73
CA THR A 209 17.51 -4.38 26.76
C THR A 209 17.33 -4.98 25.37
N TYR A 210 16.63 -4.27 24.49
CA TYR A 210 16.27 -4.80 23.17
C TYR A 210 17.26 -4.43 22.07
N CYS A 211 17.91 -3.26 22.14
CA CYS A 211 18.73 -2.72 21.07
C CYS A 211 20.24 -2.79 21.33
N GLU A 212 20.67 -3.31 22.48
CA GLU A 212 22.08 -3.60 22.69
C GLU A 212 22.55 -4.72 21.74
N TYR A 213 23.72 -4.53 21.13
CA TYR A 213 24.28 -5.48 20.20
C TYR A 213 24.55 -6.82 20.89
N GLY A 214 24.08 -7.91 20.29
CA GLY A 214 24.18 -9.26 20.88
C GLY A 214 23.07 -9.60 21.88
N SER A 215 22.15 -8.67 22.16
CA SER A 215 20.95 -8.98 22.95
C SER A 215 20.18 -10.16 22.33
N LYS A 216 19.71 -11.08 23.18
CA LYS A 216 18.82 -12.17 22.73
C LYS A 216 17.50 -11.64 22.14
N PHE A 217 17.15 -10.40 22.49
CA PHE A 217 15.94 -9.70 22.09
C PHE A 217 16.11 -8.80 20.86
N TYR A 218 17.30 -8.80 20.25
CA TYR A 218 17.69 -7.86 19.19
C TYR A 218 16.73 -7.87 17.98
N ASP A 219 16.11 -9.01 17.66
CA ASP A 219 15.15 -9.12 16.56
C ASP A 219 13.89 -8.24 16.76
N ALA A 220 13.59 -7.79 17.97
CA ALA A 220 12.48 -6.87 18.27
C ALA A 220 12.90 -5.40 18.37
N CYS A 221 14.20 -5.08 18.33
CA CYS A 221 14.70 -3.70 18.49
C CYS A 221 14.09 -2.74 17.46
N SER A 222 14.06 -3.12 16.18
CA SER A 222 13.52 -2.25 15.13
C SER A 222 12.04 -1.91 15.39
N THR A 223 11.25 -2.90 15.81
CA THR A 223 9.85 -2.71 16.19
C THR A 223 9.71 -1.81 17.42
N LEU A 224 10.54 -2.00 18.45
CA LEU A 224 10.56 -1.14 19.63
C LEU A 224 10.81 0.33 19.23
N LEU A 225 11.83 0.57 18.40
CA LEU A 225 12.19 1.90 17.94
C LEU A 225 11.10 2.53 17.08
N ASP A 226 10.44 1.75 16.20
CA ASP A 226 9.35 2.24 15.37
C ASP A 226 8.12 2.65 16.20
N VAL A 227 7.74 1.85 17.20
CA VAL A 227 6.63 2.18 18.10
C VAL A 227 6.99 3.37 18.98
N ALA A 228 8.21 3.40 19.54
CA ALA A 228 8.70 4.50 20.36
C ALA A 228 8.70 5.81 19.58
N ARG A 229 9.20 5.82 18.34
CA ARG A 229 9.22 7.02 17.47
C ARG A 229 7.81 7.56 17.21
N LYS A 230 6.83 6.68 16.97
CA LYS A 230 5.42 7.11 16.78
C LYS A 230 4.88 7.78 18.03
N LYS A 231 5.11 7.21 19.21
CA LYS A 231 4.66 7.80 20.49
C LYS A 231 5.41 9.07 20.85
N GLU A 232 6.71 9.13 20.56
CA GLU A 232 7.55 10.32 20.72
C GLU A 232 7.01 11.50 19.92
N ASN A 233 6.65 11.27 18.66
CA ASN A 233 6.07 12.31 17.80
C ASN A 233 4.76 12.85 18.37
N ILE A 234 3.89 11.98 18.92
CA ILE A 234 2.64 12.40 19.56
C ILE A 234 2.93 13.29 20.78
N ILE A 235 3.90 12.94 21.61
CA ILE A 235 4.32 13.76 22.78
C ILE A 235 4.83 15.12 22.33
N ILE A 236 5.70 15.16 21.32
CA ILE A 236 6.24 16.42 20.79
C ILE A 236 5.10 17.29 20.23
N GLU A 237 4.14 16.71 19.52
CA GLU A 237 2.97 17.44 19.01
C GLU A 237 2.06 17.93 20.14
N GLN A 238 1.91 17.17 21.22
CA GLN A 238 1.16 17.59 22.40
C GLN A 238 1.83 18.79 23.08
N TYR A 239 3.15 18.76 23.28
CA TYR A 239 3.90 19.90 23.81
C TYR A 239 3.79 21.16 22.94
N VAL A 240 3.73 21.01 21.62
CA VAL A 240 3.50 22.16 20.71
C VAL A 240 2.10 22.76 20.89
N LYS A 241 1.10 21.95 21.22
CA LYS A 241 -0.30 22.39 21.44
C LYS A 241 -0.54 22.89 22.86
N ASP A 242 0.20 22.38 23.84
CA ASP A 242 0.09 22.69 25.26
C ASP A 242 1.42 23.27 25.77
N TYR A 243 1.53 24.59 25.65
CA TYR A 243 2.72 25.34 26.02
C TYR A 243 3.04 25.23 27.52
N GLU A 244 2.04 25.13 28.38
CA GLU A 244 2.25 25.00 29.84
C GLU A 244 2.85 23.64 30.20
N SER A 245 2.39 22.57 29.56
CA SER A 245 2.98 21.23 29.71
C SER A 245 4.44 21.21 29.24
N LEU A 246 4.72 21.83 28.08
CA LEU A 246 6.08 21.99 27.58
C LEU A 246 6.97 22.77 28.57
N LYS A 247 6.50 23.94 29.01
CA LYS A 247 7.21 24.81 29.95
C LYS A 247 7.54 24.06 31.24
N LYS A 248 6.58 23.36 31.82
CA LYS A 248 6.77 22.55 33.03
C LYS A 248 7.88 21.52 32.85
N ASP A 249 7.80 20.66 31.83
CA ASP A 249 8.74 19.57 31.66
C ASP A 249 10.13 20.05 31.20
N TYR A 250 10.19 21.10 30.38
CA TYR A 250 11.45 21.75 30.01
C TYR A 250 12.14 22.35 31.24
N ASN A 251 11.41 23.07 32.09
CA ASN A 251 11.97 23.71 33.28
C ASN A 251 12.46 22.68 34.30
N GLN A 252 11.80 21.52 34.40
CA GLN A 252 12.33 20.40 35.18
C GLN A 252 13.70 19.91 34.65
N CYS A 253 13.90 19.87 33.33
CA CYS A 253 15.18 19.51 32.75
C CYS A 253 16.26 20.56 33.03
N VAL A 254 15.93 21.85 32.97
CA VAL A 254 16.83 22.97 33.33
C VAL A 254 17.27 22.83 34.79
N THR A 255 16.32 22.65 35.72
CA THR A 255 16.62 22.51 37.15
C THR A 255 17.53 21.31 37.43
N LYS A 256 17.20 20.13 36.91
CA LYS A 256 18.02 18.91 37.07
C LYS A 256 19.44 19.08 36.52
N LEU A 257 19.60 19.80 35.42
CA LEU A 257 20.92 20.07 34.83
C LEU A 257 21.69 21.16 35.56
N ALA A 258 21.00 22.12 36.18
CA ALA A 258 21.62 23.13 37.03
C ALA A 258 22.18 22.50 38.32
N GLU A 259 21.45 21.57 38.94
CA GLU A 259 21.89 20.82 40.13
C GLU A 259 23.17 20.00 39.89
N ILE A 260 23.34 19.45 38.69
CA ILE A 260 24.57 18.72 38.32
C ILE A 260 25.75 19.69 38.14
N GLY A 261 25.51 20.93 37.69
CA GLY A 261 26.55 21.90 37.34
C GLY A 261 27.14 21.71 35.93
N ASP A 262 27.88 22.72 35.46
CA ASP A 262 28.38 22.84 34.08
C ASP A 262 29.90 22.60 33.97
N SER A 263 30.36 21.44 34.43
CA SER A 263 31.76 21.02 34.31
C SER A 263 31.92 19.93 33.25
N TYR A 264 32.99 20.01 32.45
CA TYR A 264 33.33 18.97 31.48
C TYR A 264 33.43 17.59 32.14
N LYS A 265 33.93 17.49 33.38
CA LYS A 265 34.04 16.22 34.12
C LYS A 265 32.68 15.55 34.37
N LEU A 266 31.59 16.30 34.32
CA LEU A 266 30.23 15.84 34.60
C LEU A 266 29.41 15.53 33.33
N TYR A 267 30.03 15.56 32.14
CA TYR A 267 29.33 15.38 30.86
C TYR A 267 28.49 14.10 30.80
N LYS A 268 28.97 12.99 31.40
CA LYS A 268 28.22 11.71 31.43
C LYS A 268 26.95 11.82 32.28
N GLN A 269 27.00 12.53 33.41
CA GLN A 269 25.86 12.74 34.29
C GLN A 269 24.84 13.67 33.62
N ARG A 270 25.32 14.78 33.02
CA ARG A 270 24.47 15.68 32.22
C ARG A 270 23.81 14.97 31.04
N ALA A 271 24.53 14.07 30.37
CA ALA A 271 23.98 13.26 29.28
C ALA A 271 22.85 12.33 29.75
N LYS A 272 22.94 11.75 30.95
CA LYS A 272 21.86 10.92 31.52
C LYS A 272 20.56 11.69 31.75
N VAL A 273 20.61 13.00 31.93
CA VAL A 273 19.40 13.83 32.03
C VAL A 273 18.98 14.32 30.64
N SER A 274 19.88 15.03 29.95
CA SER A 274 19.56 15.71 28.69
C SER A 274 19.22 14.79 27.51
N LYS A 275 19.60 13.51 27.55
CA LYS A 275 19.34 12.53 26.47
C LYS A 275 18.16 11.60 26.74
N ASN A 276 17.55 11.66 27.92
CA ASN A 276 16.43 10.79 28.29
C ASN A 276 15.14 11.60 28.42
N TYR A 277 14.00 10.91 28.25
CA TYR A 277 12.68 11.51 28.42
C TYR A 277 12.55 12.27 29.76
N PRO A 278 11.95 13.48 29.80
CA PRO A 278 11.29 14.20 28.70
C PRO A 278 12.17 15.19 27.92
N CYS A 279 13.45 15.33 28.29
CA CYS A 279 14.26 16.48 27.85
C CYS A 279 14.42 16.58 26.31
N PRO A 280 14.81 15.53 25.56
CA PRO A 280 14.89 15.60 24.10
C PRO A 280 13.57 16.01 23.42
N GLN A 281 12.43 15.54 23.95
CA GLN A 281 11.11 15.82 23.39
C GLN A 281 10.70 17.27 23.64
N ALA A 282 10.91 17.77 24.86
CA ALA A 282 10.69 19.17 25.19
C ALA A 282 11.56 20.10 24.33
N ARG A 283 12.85 19.78 24.16
CA ARG A 283 13.74 20.54 23.27
C ARG A 283 13.29 20.52 21.81
N SER A 284 12.83 19.36 21.32
CA SER A 284 12.32 19.23 19.95
C SER A 284 11.03 20.04 19.76
N ALA A 285 10.14 20.06 20.75
CA ALA A 285 8.93 20.88 20.73
C ALA A 285 9.24 22.38 20.71
N ARG A 286 10.21 22.85 21.54
CA ARG A 286 10.71 24.24 21.48
C ARG A 286 11.19 24.61 20.08
N SER A 287 11.99 23.74 19.46
CA SER A 287 12.48 23.96 18.10
C SER A 287 11.33 24.04 17.08
N LYS A 288 10.27 23.24 17.23
CA LYS A 288 9.07 23.31 16.36
C LYS A 288 8.27 24.60 16.56
N LEU A 289 8.27 25.16 17.76
CA LEU A 289 7.66 26.46 18.07
C LEU A 289 8.51 27.66 17.60
N GLY A 290 9.68 27.43 17.00
CA GLY A 290 10.57 28.51 16.57
C GLY A 290 11.28 29.22 17.72
N LEU A 291 11.30 28.64 18.92
CA LEU A 291 12.00 29.21 20.06
C LEU A 291 13.53 29.05 19.89
N PRO A 292 14.34 29.99 20.43
CA PRO A 292 15.79 29.90 20.34
C PRO A 292 16.33 28.59 20.91
N TYR A 293 17.38 28.07 20.26
CA TYR A 293 18.12 26.93 20.76
C TYR A 293 18.68 27.26 22.14
N ASP A 294 18.26 26.47 23.13
CA ASP A 294 18.74 26.55 24.50
C ASP A 294 19.07 25.13 24.93
N ASN A 295 20.29 24.91 25.42
CA ASN A 295 20.75 23.60 25.88
C ASN A 295 20.38 23.38 27.36
N PHE A 296 19.11 23.67 27.70
CA PHE A 296 18.60 23.71 29.07
C PHE A 296 19.41 24.61 30.01
N LYS A 297 19.75 25.81 29.55
CA LYS A 297 20.45 26.83 30.36
C LYS A 297 19.47 27.79 31.01
N THR A 298 18.34 28.03 30.37
CA THR A 298 17.40 29.08 30.75
C THR A 298 16.02 28.48 30.97
N LEU A 299 15.31 28.92 32.01
CA LEU A 299 13.92 28.56 32.20
C LEU A 299 13.06 29.14 31.06
N MET A 300 11.99 28.42 30.72
CA MET A 300 10.90 28.90 29.89
C MET A 300 9.97 29.79 30.70
N ASP A 301 9.66 30.96 30.12
CA ASP A 301 8.63 31.89 30.55
C ASP A 301 7.24 31.48 30.05
#